data_AF-A0A7Y4QGS6-F1
#
_entry.id   AF-A0A7Y4QGS6-F1
#
_cell.length_a   1.000
_cell.length_b   1.000
_cell.length_c   1.000
_cell.angle_alpha   90.00
_cell.angle_beta   90.00
_cell.angle_gamma   90.00
#
_symmetry.space_group_name_H-M   'P 1'
#
loop_
_entity.id
_entity.type
_entity.pdbx_description
1 polymer ?
#
loop_
_entity_poly.entity_id
_entity_poly.type
_entity_poly.pdbx_seq_one_letter_code
_entity_poly.pdbx_strand_id
1 'polypeptide(L)'
;MSIELADLNQHLPFEVRYSYLLNFMRADQSRAVQFLLHTAKLGKVPRKIGTRPDGKGIFEGWNNVLKHQVAEALTMRKLCQALGKDDEEVERMETLSLVHNATMHVFKDLTTHFTGQERGKLRRKLEMIIDPLDPDKTLRIEKDPLSDASPFRPTGPDFLYSVFDKTKGATPQEQVAAVPLDDLLLYYIDALFIHGKLVLARKRIEATEENRQDLNDDNERTEKLGMKYWDAERVLADECESIICGLLRQRGIHIQNPQDLPRYLKALVEKDMIKYWKDAHPGKKLHL
;
A
#
# COMPACT_ATOMS: atom_id res chain seq x y z
N MET A 1 19.73 15.37 4.42
CA MET A 1 19.20 14.16 3.78
C MET A 1 17.99 14.57 2.95
N SER A 2 18.17 14.78 1.65
CA SER A 2 17.07 15.07 0.73
C SER A 2 16.38 13.75 0.41
N ILE A 3 15.29 13.46 1.11
CA ILE A 3 14.38 12.42 0.64
C ILE A 3 13.74 13.02 -0.61
N GLU A 4 14.08 12.53 -1.80
CA GLU A 4 13.26 12.77 -3.00
C GLU A 4 11.92 12.09 -2.74
N LEU A 5 11.02 12.77 -2.04
CA LEU A 5 9.79 12.16 -1.57
C LEU A 5 8.91 11.76 -2.77
N ALA A 6 8.09 10.73 -2.54
CA ALA A 6 7.32 9.96 -3.51
C ALA A 6 7.01 10.67 -4.83
N ASP A 7 7.07 9.90 -5.92
CA ASP A 7 6.67 10.30 -7.27
C ASP A 7 5.14 10.57 -7.40
N LEU A 8 4.45 10.63 -6.27
CA LEU A 8 3.09 11.11 -6.12
C LEU A 8 3.05 12.61 -6.46
N ASN A 9 2.21 12.97 -7.42
CA ASN A 9 1.90 14.36 -7.77
C ASN A 9 3.08 15.19 -8.31
N GLN A 10 3.92 14.58 -9.15
CA GLN A 10 5.15 15.17 -9.73
C GLN A 10 4.95 16.55 -10.38
N HIS A 11 3.73 16.86 -10.84
CA HIS A 11 3.34 18.14 -11.42
C HIS A 11 3.22 19.27 -10.39
N LEU A 12 3.11 18.96 -9.09
CA LEU A 12 3.14 19.97 -8.03
C LEU A 12 4.57 20.43 -7.74
N PRO A 13 4.79 21.74 -7.46
CA PRO A 13 6.08 22.26 -7.06
C PRO A 13 6.70 21.48 -5.89
N PHE A 14 8.03 21.32 -5.91
CA PHE A 14 8.75 20.53 -4.92
C PHE A 14 8.46 21.02 -3.49
N GLU A 15 8.41 22.34 -3.27
CA GLU A 15 8.15 22.91 -1.95
C GLU A 15 6.77 22.54 -1.38
N VAL A 16 5.74 22.41 -2.22
CA VAL A 16 4.38 22.00 -1.80
C VAL A 16 4.40 20.56 -1.31
N ARG A 17 4.97 19.67 -2.13
CA ARG A 17 5.08 18.24 -1.81
C ARG A 17 5.95 18.02 -0.57
N TYR A 18 7.12 18.66 -0.55
CA TYR A 18 8.09 18.51 0.52
C TYR A 18 7.54 19.02 1.86
N SER A 19 6.90 20.20 1.90
CA SER A 19 6.36 20.72 3.16
C SER A 19 5.27 19.83 3.73
N TYR A 20 4.36 19.35 2.88
CA TYR A 20 3.27 18.47 3.30
C TYR A 20 3.79 17.14 3.82
N LEU A 21 4.70 16.50 3.09
CA LEU A 21 5.27 15.21 3.46
C LEU A 21 6.15 15.33 4.71
N LEU A 22 6.91 16.41 4.84
CA LEU A 22 7.65 16.70 6.06
C LEU A 22 6.73 16.89 7.26
N ASN A 23 5.58 17.53 7.08
CA ASN A 23 4.57 17.66 8.12
C ASN A 23 3.93 16.33 8.47
N PHE A 24 3.54 15.52 7.48
CA PHE A 24 3.04 14.17 7.69
C PHE A 24 4.05 13.31 8.48
N MET A 25 5.34 13.46 8.17
CA MET A 25 6.44 12.78 8.86
C MET A 25 6.76 13.33 10.25
N ARG A 26 6.47 14.62 10.52
CA ARG A 26 6.82 15.31 11.77
C ARG A 26 5.66 15.42 12.75
N ALA A 27 4.42 15.47 12.27
CA ALA A 27 3.25 15.64 13.10
C ALA A 27 3.26 14.57 14.20
N ASP A 28 3.13 15.00 15.44
CA ASP A 28 3.28 14.23 16.69
C ASP A 28 2.33 13.01 16.84
N GLN A 29 1.53 12.69 15.83
CA GLN A 29 0.39 11.77 15.97
C GLN A 29 0.62 10.37 15.41
N SER A 30 1.32 10.17 14.28
CA SER A 30 1.64 8.81 13.87
C SER A 30 2.96 8.34 14.49
N ARG A 31 2.89 7.80 15.71
CA ARG A 31 3.97 7.01 16.31
C ARG A 31 4.51 5.98 15.32
N ALA A 32 3.67 5.46 14.41
CA ALA A 32 4.05 4.53 13.36
C ALA A 32 4.92 5.15 12.25
N VAL A 33 4.62 6.37 11.77
CA VAL A 33 5.49 7.09 10.82
C VAL A 33 6.81 7.44 11.47
N GLN A 34 6.80 8.02 12.67
CA GLN A 34 8.04 8.30 13.41
C GLN A 34 8.81 7.02 13.68
N PHE A 35 8.12 5.93 14.02
CA PHE A 35 8.71 4.62 14.19
C PHE A 35 9.37 4.12 12.90
N LEU A 36 8.69 4.16 11.75
CA LEU A 36 9.27 3.73 10.48
C LEU A 36 10.40 4.65 10.05
N LEU A 37 10.36 5.95 10.34
CA LEU A 37 11.45 6.89 10.07
C LEU A 37 12.66 6.64 10.99
N HIS A 38 12.43 6.42 12.29
CA HIS A 38 13.46 6.12 13.28
C HIS A 38 13.98 4.69 13.19
N THR A 39 13.19 3.77 12.65
CA THR A 39 13.57 2.37 12.42
C THR A 39 14.11 2.16 11.01
N ALA A 40 13.76 3.02 10.04
CA ALA A 40 14.54 3.22 8.81
C ALA A 40 15.94 3.78 9.12
N LYS A 41 16.17 4.36 10.32
CA LYS A 41 17.52 4.59 10.87
C LYS A 41 18.19 3.32 11.43
N LEU A 42 17.68 2.11 11.16
CA LEU A 42 18.49 0.89 11.10
C LEU A 42 19.32 0.80 9.78
N GLY A 43 19.84 1.94 9.31
CA GLY A 43 21.28 2.07 9.16
C GLY A 43 21.92 1.81 7.80
N LYS A 44 21.20 1.79 6.67
CA LYS A 44 21.85 1.76 5.34
C LYS A 44 21.37 2.90 4.45
N VAL A 45 22.32 3.77 4.09
CA VAL A 45 22.14 4.80 3.05
C VAL A 45 21.72 4.09 1.76
N PRO A 46 20.71 4.59 1.02
CA PRO A 46 20.34 3.99 -0.24
C PRO A 46 21.55 3.91 -1.18
N ARG A 47 21.94 2.71 -1.58
CA ARG A 47 23.09 2.46 -2.45
C ARG A 47 22.59 2.13 -3.84
N LYS A 48 23.13 2.79 -4.87
CA LYS A 48 22.85 2.39 -6.24
C LYS A 48 23.49 1.01 -6.49
N ILE A 49 22.68 0.00 -6.77
CA ILE A 49 23.11 -1.38 -7.06
C ILE A 49 23.03 -1.74 -8.54
N GLY A 50 22.42 -0.89 -9.34
CA GLY A 50 22.33 -1.13 -10.77
C GLY A 50 21.72 0.04 -11.52
N THR A 51 21.48 -0.18 -12.80
CA THR A 51 20.75 0.75 -13.67
C THR A 51 19.81 -0.09 -14.52
N ARG A 52 18.54 0.31 -14.57
CA ARG A 52 17.51 -0.31 -15.41
C ARG A 52 17.82 -0.06 -16.90
N PRO A 53 17.20 -0.83 -17.83
CA PRO A 53 17.32 -0.58 -19.27
C PRO A 53 16.90 0.83 -19.70
N ASP A 54 15.99 1.47 -18.95
CA ASP A 54 15.53 2.85 -19.17
C ASP A 54 16.50 3.93 -18.63
N GLY A 55 17.70 3.55 -18.18
CA GLY A 55 18.73 4.46 -17.67
C GLY A 55 18.52 4.88 -16.20
N LYS A 56 17.44 4.47 -15.54
CA LYS A 56 17.19 4.83 -14.13
C LYS A 56 18.00 3.96 -13.18
N GLY A 57 18.59 4.58 -12.17
CA GLY A 57 19.32 3.84 -11.13
C GLY A 57 18.41 2.88 -10.35
N ILE A 58 18.88 1.67 -10.11
CA ILE A 58 18.32 0.72 -9.16
C ILE A 58 19.00 1.01 -7.83
N PHE A 59 18.23 1.45 -6.83
CA PHE A 59 18.73 1.80 -5.50
C PHE A 59 18.24 0.76 -4.48
N GLU A 60 19.19 0.26 -3.70
CA GLU A 60 19.04 -0.63 -2.55
C GLU A 60 18.92 0.23 -1.29
N GLY A 61 17.87 0.09 -0.49
CA GLY A 61 17.68 0.82 0.76
C GLY A 61 16.23 1.22 1.05
N TRP A 62 15.99 1.73 2.26
CA TRP A 62 14.64 1.98 2.78
C TRP A 62 13.92 3.17 2.17
N ASN A 63 14.59 4.05 1.42
CA ASN A 63 13.94 5.21 0.83
C ASN A 63 12.82 4.82 -0.14
N ASN A 64 12.99 3.77 -0.94
CA ASN A 64 11.93 3.34 -1.87
C ASN A 64 10.73 2.73 -1.13
N VAL A 65 11.00 1.99 -0.05
CA VAL A 65 9.99 1.41 0.84
C VAL A 65 9.19 2.50 1.52
N LEU A 66 9.88 3.45 2.14
CA LEU A 66 9.24 4.59 2.82
C LEU A 66 8.43 5.45 1.84
N LYS A 67 8.94 5.70 0.63
CA LYS A 67 8.20 6.43 -0.41
C LYS A 67 6.90 5.71 -0.78
N HIS A 68 6.94 4.39 -0.93
CA HIS A 68 5.78 3.57 -1.24
C HIS A 68 4.77 3.58 -0.09
N GLN A 69 5.19 3.24 1.11
CA GLN A 69 4.34 3.17 2.30
C GLN A 69 3.70 4.51 2.68
N VAL A 70 4.46 5.62 2.59
CA VAL A 70 3.90 6.95 2.85
C VAL A 70 2.86 7.33 1.80
N ALA A 71 3.08 6.98 0.54
CA ALA A 71 2.10 7.25 -0.51
C ALA A 71 0.82 6.41 -0.29
N GLU A 72 0.96 5.13 0.06
CA GLU A 72 -0.15 4.24 0.41
C GLU A 72 -0.94 4.74 1.61
N ALA A 73 -0.26 5.14 2.69
CA ALA A 73 -0.91 5.66 3.89
C ALA A 73 -1.70 6.95 3.59
N LEU A 74 -1.11 7.89 2.86
CA LEU A 74 -1.79 9.13 2.47
C LEU A 74 -3.00 8.88 1.59
N THR A 75 -2.88 7.96 0.62
CA THR A 75 -3.99 7.61 -0.25
C THR A 75 -5.08 6.86 0.51
N MET A 76 -4.72 5.95 1.41
CA MET A 76 -5.64 5.24 2.30
C MET A 76 -6.43 6.23 3.15
N ARG A 77 -5.75 7.19 3.80
CA ARG A 77 -6.40 8.23 4.60
C ARG A 77 -7.48 8.95 3.79
N LYS A 78 -7.17 9.38 2.57
CA LYS A 78 -8.12 10.09 1.69
C LYS A 78 -9.27 9.20 1.22
N LEU A 79 -9.00 7.93 0.95
CA LEU A 79 -10.04 6.97 0.60
C LEU A 79 -11.01 6.76 1.77
N CYS A 80 -10.50 6.47 2.98
CA CYS A 80 -11.32 6.29 4.18
C CYS A 80 -12.15 7.53 4.52
N GLN A 81 -11.55 8.74 4.43
CA GLN A 81 -12.26 10.00 4.61
C GLN A 81 -13.39 10.18 3.57
N ALA A 82 -13.14 9.85 2.30
CA ALA A 82 -14.15 9.93 1.24
C ALA A 82 -15.28 8.90 1.43
N LEU A 83 -14.96 7.73 1.98
CA LEU A 83 -15.94 6.72 2.39
C LEU A 83 -16.69 7.09 3.68
N GLY A 84 -16.30 8.20 4.32
CA GLY A 84 -16.90 8.74 5.54
C GLY A 84 -16.73 7.85 6.76
N LYS A 85 -15.61 7.12 6.83
CA LYS A 85 -15.11 6.50 8.07
C LYS A 85 -14.80 7.59 9.10
N ASP A 86 -14.91 7.27 10.38
CA ASP A 86 -14.55 8.21 11.44
C ASP A 86 -13.02 8.39 11.58
N ASP A 87 -12.59 9.37 12.38
CA ASP A 87 -11.18 9.71 12.51
C ASP A 87 -10.34 8.55 13.09
N GLU A 88 -10.92 7.74 13.98
CA GLU A 88 -10.25 6.58 14.58
C GLU A 88 -10.05 5.47 13.54
N GLU A 89 -11.08 5.14 12.78
CA GLU A 89 -11.01 4.20 11.66
C GLU A 89 -10.03 4.67 10.58
N VAL A 90 -10.05 5.97 10.25
CA VAL A 90 -9.12 6.57 9.28
C VAL A 90 -7.68 6.42 9.75
N GLU A 91 -7.38 6.76 11.01
CA GLU A 91 -6.04 6.64 11.58
C GLU A 91 -5.58 5.18 11.64
N ARG A 92 -6.48 4.26 12.01
CA ARG A 92 -6.21 2.82 12.03
C ARG A 92 -5.83 2.31 10.64
N MET A 93 -6.64 2.59 9.62
CA MET A 93 -6.38 2.13 8.25
C MET A 93 -5.16 2.80 7.63
N GLU A 94 -4.95 4.10 7.87
CA GLU A 94 -3.73 4.81 7.47
C GLU A 94 -2.48 4.13 8.07
N THR A 95 -2.53 3.81 9.37
CA THR A 95 -1.41 3.20 10.07
C THR A 95 -1.16 1.77 9.59
N LEU A 96 -2.21 0.97 9.41
CA LEU A 96 -2.09 -0.37 8.83
C LEU A 96 -1.45 -0.29 7.44
N SER A 97 -1.99 0.53 6.55
CA SER A 97 -1.43 0.79 5.20
C SER A 97 0.04 1.23 5.26
N LEU A 98 0.43 2.02 6.25
CA LEU A 98 1.81 2.44 6.40
C LEU A 98 2.75 1.27 6.77
N VAL A 99 2.34 0.34 7.63
CA VAL A 99 3.21 -0.70 8.19
C VAL A 99 3.07 -2.07 7.50
N HIS A 100 2.04 -2.25 6.67
CA HIS A 100 1.61 -3.56 6.17
C HIS A 100 2.70 -4.32 5.40
N ASN A 101 3.51 -3.62 4.61
CA ASN A 101 4.62 -4.21 3.85
C ASN A 101 6.00 -4.05 4.54
N ALA A 102 6.06 -3.47 5.74
CA ALA A 102 7.33 -3.10 6.38
C ALA A 102 8.23 -4.31 6.66
N THR A 103 7.61 -5.41 7.09
CA THR A 103 8.33 -6.65 7.38
C THR A 103 8.78 -7.37 6.12
N MET A 104 7.93 -7.46 5.08
CA MET A 104 8.30 -8.07 3.80
C MET A 104 9.59 -7.51 3.22
N HIS A 105 9.82 -6.19 3.32
CA HIS A 105 11.03 -5.57 2.80
C HIS A 105 12.30 -5.99 3.54
N VAL A 106 12.20 -6.44 4.79
CA VAL A 106 13.32 -6.95 5.59
C VAL A 106 13.60 -8.41 5.30
N PHE A 107 12.55 -9.19 5.03
CA PHE A 107 12.67 -10.62 4.77
C PHE A 107 12.93 -10.96 3.30
N LYS A 108 12.45 -10.14 2.35
CA LYS A 108 12.75 -10.27 0.91
C LYS A 108 14.16 -9.78 0.55
N ASP A 109 14.88 -9.14 1.47
CA ASP A 109 16.28 -8.80 1.24
C ASP A 109 17.15 -10.08 1.26
N LEU A 110 17.31 -10.67 0.07
CA LEU A 110 18.08 -11.89 -0.21
C LEU A 110 19.59 -11.72 0.05
N THR A 111 20.05 -10.51 0.36
CA THR A 111 21.48 -10.18 0.49
C THR A 111 22.05 -10.36 1.90
N THR A 112 21.34 -11.03 2.82
CA THR A 112 21.80 -11.36 4.20
C THR A 112 22.14 -10.15 5.08
N HIS A 113 21.57 -8.98 4.80
CA HIS A 113 21.99 -7.71 5.40
C HIS A 113 21.44 -7.38 6.78
N PHE A 114 20.42 -8.11 7.23
CA PHE A 114 19.88 -8.03 8.59
C PHE A 114 20.20 -9.31 9.34
N THR A 115 20.85 -9.17 10.49
CA THR A 115 21.02 -10.26 11.45
C THR A 115 19.65 -10.71 11.97
N GLY A 116 19.53 -11.97 12.40
CA GLY A 116 18.30 -12.46 13.04
C GLY A 116 17.87 -11.61 14.24
N GLN A 117 18.83 -11.02 14.97
CA GLN A 117 18.55 -10.11 16.08
C GLN A 117 17.91 -8.80 15.63
N GLU A 118 18.37 -8.21 14.51
CA GLU A 118 17.78 -6.99 13.95
C GLU A 118 16.37 -7.25 13.41
N ARG A 119 16.18 -8.38 12.72
CA ARG A 119 14.84 -8.84 12.27
C ARG A 119 13.89 -8.99 13.45
N GLY A 120 14.32 -9.68 14.51
CA GLY A 120 13.53 -9.84 15.73
C GLY A 120 13.24 -8.53 16.48
N LYS A 121 14.18 -7.58 16.48
CA LYS A 121 13.95 -6.24 17.06
C LYS A 121 12.94 -5.46 16.25
N LEU A 122 13.04 -5.46 14.93
CA LEU A 122 12.07 -4.80 14.06
C LEU A 122 10.67 -5.39 14.23
N ARG A 123 10.56 -6.72 14.18
CA ARG A 123 9.30 -7.43 14.37
C ARG A 123 8.61 -7.04 15.66
N ARG A 124 9.28 -7.17 16.81
CA ARG A 124 8.70 -6.81 18.12
C ARG A 124 8.18 -5.38 18.15
N LYS A 125 8.89 -4.46 17.50
CA LYS A 125 8.48 -3.07 17.46
C LYS A 125 7.30 -2.82 16.51
N LEU A 126 7.22 -3.54 15.39
CA LEU A 126 6.06 -3.50 14.49
C LEU A 126 4.83 -4.13 15.16
N GLU A 127 5.00 -5.24 15.88
CA GLU A 127 3.94 -5.86 16.68
C GLU A 127 3.39 -4.89 17.73
N MET A 128 4.23 -4.10 18.40
CA MET A 128 3.77 -3.05 19.33
C MET A 128 2.88 -1.97 18.68
N ILE A 129 2.95 -1.80 17.36
CA ILE A 129 2.12 -0.86 16.60
C ILE A 129 0.88 -1.56 16.03
N ILE A 130 1.05 -2.77 15.49
CA ILE A 130 -0.01 -3.51 14.80
C ILE A 130 -0.97 -4.17 15.82
N ASP A 131 -0.45 -4.75 16.91
CA ASP A 131 -1.26 -5.50 17.88
C ASP A 131 -2.44 -4.69 18.46
N PRO A 132 -2.29 -3.40 18.80
CA PRO A 132 -3.43 -2.59 19.25
C PRO A 132 -4.44 -2.27 18.13
N LEU A 133 -4.01 -2.24 16.87
CA LEU A 133 -4.84 -1.86 15.70
C LEU A 133 -5.55 -3.05 15.05
N ASP A 134 -5.02 -4.25 15.27
CA ASP A 134 -5.48 -5.52 14.71
C ASP A 134 -5.29 -6.65 15.76
N PRO A 135 -6.13 -6.64 16.81
CA PRO A 135 -5.98 -7.54 17.95
C PRO A 135 -6.32 -8.99 17.60
N ASP A 136 -7.24 -9.22 16.66
CA ASP A 136 -7.63 -10.54 16.16
C ASP A 136 -6.69 -11.07 15.06
N LYS A 137 -5.76 -10.21 14.60
CA LYS A 137 -4.72 -10.51 13.62
C LYS A 137 -5.25 -10.80 12.23
N THR A 138 -6.47 -10.34 11.93
CA THR A 138 -7.14 -10.60 10.65
C THR A 138 -6.54 -9.75 9.53
N LEU A 139 -6.02 -8.56 9.86
CA LEU A 139 -5.45 -7.60 8.92
C LEU A 139 -3.92 -7.72 8.78
N ARG A 140 -3.28 -8.70 9.46
CA ARG A 140 -1.82 -8.90 9.40
C ARG A 140 -1.41 -9.49 8.07
N ILE A 141 -0.28 -9.00 7.57
CA ILE A 141 0.18 -9.27 6.21
C ILE A 141 1.28 -10.34 6.17
N GLU A 142 1.75 -10.83 7.32
CA GLU A 142 2.96 -11.64 7.35
C GLU A 142 2.79 -13.06 7.89
N LYS A 143 3.11 -14.01 6.99
CA LYS A 143 3.76 -15.27 7.36
C LYS A 143 5.22 -15.00 7.64
N ASP A 144 5.58 -14.99 8.92
CA ASP A 144 6.97 -15.00 9.33
C ASP A 144 7.65 -16.21 8.63
N PRO A 145 8.66 -15.99 7.77
CA PRO A 145 9.32 -17.08 7.06
C PRO A 145 10.06 -18.04 8.00
N LEU A 146 10.12 -17.74 9.30
CA LEU A 146 10.66 -18.59 10.37
C LEU A 146 9.57 -19.24 11.25
N SER A 147 8.29 -19.02 10.96
CA SER A 147 7.17 -19.58 11.72
C SER A 147 6.16 -20.24 10.78
N ASP A 148 5.96 -21.54 10.96
CA ASP A 148 4.97 -22.34 10.23
C ASP A 148 3.51 -21.93 10.54
N ALA A 149 3.29 -21.07 11.55
CA ALA A 149 1.97 -20.83 12.15
C ALA A 149 1.35 -19.43 11.92
N SER A 150 1.85 -18.59 11.01
CA SER A 150 1.22 -17.26 10.83
C SER A 150 0.09 -17.28 9.78
N PRO A 151 -1.08 -16.71 10.10
CA PRO A 151 -2.20 -16.59 9.20
C PRO A 151 -2.11 -15.34 8.33
N PHE A 152 -2.67 -15.51 7.13
CA PHE A 152 -3.21 -14.50 6.20
C PHE A 152 -2.28 -13.45 5.58
N ARG A 153 -2.55 -13.15 4.31
CA ARG A 153 -1.99 -12.04 3.55
C ARG A 153 -3.19 -11.27 3.01
N PRO A 154 -3.22 -9.94 3.09
CA PRO A 154 -4.15 -9.10 2.33
C PRO A 154 -3.69 -8.74 0.90
N THR A 155 -2.43 -9.04 0.53
CA THR A 155 -1.84 -8.59 -0.76
C THR A 155 -1.02 -9.68 -1.47
N GLY A 156 -1.10 -10.92 -1.00
CA GLY A 156 -0.35 -12.05 -1.55
C GLY A 156 -1.23 -13.24 -1.91
N PRO A 157 -0.64 -14.36 -2.38
CA PRO A 157 -1.41 -15.51 -2.83
C PRO A 157 -2.38 -16.08 -1.78
N ASP A 158 -2.00 -16.02 -0.51
CA ASP A 158 -2.86 -16.47 0.58
C ASP A 158 -4.14 -15.64 0.71
N PHE A 159 -4.10 -14.34 0.35
CA PHE A 159 -5.31 -13.53 0.25
C PHE A 159 -6.24 -14.09 -0.81
N LEU A 160 -5.71 -14.28 -2.01
CA LEU A 160 -6.48 -14.76 -3.15
C LEU A 160 -7.07 -16.14 -2.88
N TYR A 161 -6.38 -17.02 -2.15
CA TYR A 161 -6.94 -18.32 -1.73
C TYR A 161 -8.09 -18.20 -0.73
N SER A 162 -8.04 -17.19 0.13
CA SER A 162 -9.11 -16.95 1.09
C SER A 162 -10.38 -16.39 0.46
N VAL A 163 -10.20 -15.52 -0.55
CA VAL A 163 -11.26 -14.95 -1.35
C VAL A 163 -11.82 -16.03 -2.28
N PHE A 164 -10.99 -16.55 -3.17
CA PHE A 164 -11.34 -17.51 -4.20
C PHE A 164 -11.18 -18.94 -3.70
N ASP A 165 -12.29 -19.50 -3.23
CA ASP A 165 -12.39 -20.89 -2.83
C ASP A 165 -13.39 -21.61 -3.75
N LYS A 166 -12.84 -22.48 -4.60
CA LYS A 166 -13.61 -23.28 -5.56
C LYS A 166 -14.68 -24.17 -4.91
N THR A 167 -14.59 -24.44 -3.60
CA THR A 167 -15.53 -25.31 -2.89
C THR A 167 -16.78 -24.58 -2.42
N LYS A 168 -16.78 -23.24 -2.39
CA LYS A 168 -17.90 -22.43 -1.88
C LYS A 168 -19.12 -22.37 -2.83
N GLY A 169 -18.98 -22.80 -4.09
CA GLY A 169 -20.07 -22.81 -5.08
C GLY A 169 -20.62 -21.43 -5.49
N ALA A 170 -20.10 -20.35 -4.90
CA ALA A 170 -20.45 -18.97 -5.20
C ALA A 170 -19.66 -18.44 -6.42
N THR A 171 -20.22 -17.47 -7.13
CA THR A 171 -19.51 -16.76 -8.20
C THR A 171 -18.32 -15.96 -7.65
N PRO A 172 -17.27 -15.70 -8.45
CA PRO A 172 -16.16 -14.85 -8.01
C PRO A 172 -16.61 -13.49 -7.46
N GLN A 173 -17.63 -12.88 -8.07
CA GLN A 173 -18.28 -11.63 -7.61
C GLN A 173 -18.80 -11.75 -6.18
N GLU A 174 -19.60 -12.79 -5.91
CA GLU A 174 -20.18 -13.03 -4.58
C GLU A 174 -19.10 -13.32 -3.54
N GLN A 175 -18.03 -14.01 -3.94
CA GLN A 175 -16.89 -14.30 -3.07
C GLN A 175 -16.15 -13.02 -2.67
N VAL A 176 -15.89 -12.11 -3.62
CA VAL A 176 -15.25 -10.81 -3.33
C VAL A 176 -16.17 -9.92 -2.48
N ALA A 177 -17.48 -9.90 -2.76
CA ALA A 177 -18.44 -9.11 -2.00
C ALA A 177 -18.60 -9.56 -0.54
N ALA A 178 -18.24 -10.80 -0.22
CA ALA A 178 -18.24 -11.34 1.14
C ALA A 178 -16.97 -10.99 1.95
N VAL A 179 -15.94 -10.44 1.31
CA VAL A 179 -14.69 -10.06 1.96
C VAL A 179 -14.93 -8.82 2.85
N PRO A 180 -14.40 -8.78 4.08
CA PRO A 180 -14.46 -7.58 4.91
C PRO A 180 -13.92 -6.35 4.17
N LEU A 181 -14.61 -5.21 4.31
CA LEU A 181 -14.25 -4.01 3.57
C LEU A 181 -12.82 -3.55 3.84
N ASP A 182 -12.33 -3.65 5.08
CA ASP A 182 -10.99 -3.20 5.43
C ASP A 182 -9.89 -4.04 4.74
N ASP A 183 -10.12 -5.34 4.57
CA ASP A 183 -9.23 -6.23 3.79
C ASP A 183 -9.19 -5.80 2.31
N LEU A 184 -10.36 -5.53 1.74
CA LEU A 184 -10.47 -5.03 0.36
C LEU A 184 -9.76 -3.69 0.19
N LEU A 185 -9.87 -2.77 1.15
CA LEU A 185 -9.20 -1.49 1.11
C LEU A 185 -7.68 -1.65 1.17
N LEU A 186 -7.16 -2.49 2.06
CA LEU A 186 -5.72 -2.76 2.18
C LEU A 186 -5.17 -3.41 0.91
N TYR A 187 -5.86 -4.42 0.39
CA TYR A 187 -5.54 -5.04 -0.89
C TYR A 187 -5.48 -4.00 -2.01
N TYR A 188 -6.54 -3.18 -2.12
CA TYR A 188 -6.67 -2.24 -3.20
C TYR A 188 -5.58 -1.18 -3.17
N ILE A 189 -5.28 -0.62 -2.00
CA ILE A 189 -4.21 0.37 -1.87
C ILE A 189 -2.87 -0.18 -2.31
N ASP A 190 -2.46 -1.40 -1.91
CA ASP A 190 -1.23 -2.03 -2.39
C ASP A 190 -1.24 -2.23 -3.92
N ALA A 191 -2.39 -2.65 -4.46
CA ALA A 191 -2.56 -2.89 -5.90
C ALA A 191 -2.43 -1.61 -6.75
N LEU A 192 -2.54 -0.42 -6.16
CA LEU A 192 -2.46 0.85 -6.90
C LEU A 192 -1.04 1.42 -7.06
N PHE A 193 0.00 0.84 -6.46
CA PHE A 193 1.32 1.46 -6.47
C PHE A 193 2.40 0.67 -7.24
N ILE A 194 3.10 1.37 -8.13
CA ILE A 194 4.37 0.91 -8.72
C ILE A 194 5.45 1.93 -8.38
N HIS A 195 6.45 1.53 -7.58
CA HIS A 195 7.57 2.40 -7.19
C HIS A 195 7.14 3.76 -6.59
N GLY A 196 6.06 3.77 -5.79
CA GLY A 196 5.50 4.99 -5.21
C GLY A 196 4.71 5.87 -6.16
N LYS A 197 4.39 5.39 -7.38
CA LYS A 197 3.44 6.01 -8.31
C LYS A 197 2.09 5.34 -8.17
N LEU A 198 1.06 6.16 -7.99
CA LEU A 198 -0.33 5.72 -8.10
C LEU A 198 -0.66 5.44 -9.57
N VAL A 199 -1.08 4.22 -9.86
CA VAL A 199 -1.45 3.71 -11.19
C VAL A 199 -2.79 2.99 -11.11
N LEU A 200 -3.31 2.49 -12.24
CA LEU A 200 -4.46 1.58 -12.26
C LEU A 200 -4.04 0.21 -11.72
N ALA A 201 -4.92 -0.47 -10.97
CA ALA A 201 -4.64 -1.81 -10.45
C ALA A 201 -4.27 -2.79 -11.59
N ARG A 202 -5.03 -2.79 -12.67
CA ARG A 202 -4.73 -3.58 -13.88
C ARG A 202 -3.32 -3.33 -14.44
N LYS A 203 -2.89 -2.07 -14.50
CA LYS A 203 -1.54 -1.73 -14.99
C LYS A 203 -0.43 -2.25 -14.06
N ARG A 204 -0.66 -2.25 -12.75
CA ARG A 204 0.26 -2.84 -11.77
C ARG A 204 0.32 -4.35 -11.94
N ILE A 205 -0.81 -5.01 -12.11
CA ILE A 205 -0.90 -6.45 -12.36
C ILE A 205 -0.14 -6.81 -13.64
N GLU A 206 -0.43 -6.15 -14.77
CA GLU A 206 0.25 -6.38 -16.05
C GLU A 206 1.77 -6.23 -15.94
N ALA A 207 2.25 -5.13 -15.37
CA ALA A 207 3.69 -4.89 -15.20
C ALA A 207 4.38 -5.92 -14.27
N THR A 208 3.64 -6.48 -13.31
CA THR A 208 4.18 -7.49 -12.39
C THR A 208 4.18 -8.88 -13.02
N GLU A 209 3.11 -9.24 -13.73
CA GLU A 209 2.96 -10.51 -14.44
C GLU A 209 4.06 -10.74 -15.47
N GLU A 210 4.45 -9.72 -16.23
CA GLU A 210 5.58 -9.79 -17.19
C GLU A 210 6.86 -10.36 -16.55
N ASN A 211 7.05 -10.16 -15.25
CA ASN A 211 8.24 -10.57 -14.51
C ASN A 211 8.01 -11.79 -13.59
N ARG A 212 6.79 -12.32 -13.53
CA ARG A 212 6.35 -13.34 -12.56
C ARG A 212 5.38 -14.36 -13.16
N GLN A 213 5.73 -14.88 -14.33
CA GLN A 213 5.00 -15.97 -15.00
C GLN A 213 4.99 -17.26 -14.18
N ASP A 214 6.00 -17.45 -13.31
CA ASP A 214 6.06 -18.54 -12.34
C ASP A 214 4.79 -18.66 -11.49
N LEU A 215 4.06 -17.55 -11.30
CA LEU A 215 2.83 -17.59 -10.53
C LEU A 215 1.67 -18.27 -11.26
N ASN A 216 1.60 -18.16 -12.59
CA ASN A 216 0.59 -18.82 -13.42
C ASN A 216 0.95 -20.29 -13.73
N ASP A 217 2.23 -20.63 -13.76
CA ASP A 217 2.71 -21.97 -14.12
C ASP A 217 2.58 -22.99 -12.97
N ASP A 218 2.25 -22.52 -11.78
CA ASP A 218 2.01 -23.35 -10.59
C ASP A 218 0.63 -24.02 -10.65
N ASN A 219 0.64 -25.32 -10.91
CA ASN A 219 -0.58 -26.13 -11.01
C ASN A 219 -1.33 -26.26 -9.68
N GLU A 220 -0.62 -26.37 -8.54
CA GLU A 220 -1.26 -26.47 -7.22
C GLU A 220 -1.99 -25.17 -6.90
N ARG A 221 -1.36 -24.03 -7.20
CA ARG A 221 -1.98 -22.71 -7.07
C ARG A 221 -3.22 -22.56 -7.95
N THR A 222 -3.09 -22.91 -9.24
CA THR A 222 -4.20 -22.85 -10.20
C THR A 222 -5.36 -23.71 -9.73
N GLU A 223 -5.07 -24.91 -9.23
CA GLU A 223 -6.08 -25.83 -8.72
C GLU A 223 -6.79 -25.28 -7.48
N LYS A 224 -6.10 -24.61 -6.55
CA LYS A 224 -6.72 -24.01 -5.36
C LYS A 224 -7.66 -22.86 -5.73
N LEU A 225 -7.21 -21.97 -6.62
CA LEU A 225 -7.98 -20.80 -7.06
C LEU A 225 -9.13 -21.16 -8.00
N GLY A 226 -9.04 -22.29 -8.71
CA GLY A 226 -9.94 -22.62 -9.81
C GLY A 226 -9.70 -21.78 -11.08
N MET A 227 -8.65 -20.96 -11.11
CA MET A 227 -8.23 -20.13 -12.24
C MET A 227 -6.74 -19.77 -12.13
N LYS A 228 -6.17 -19.15 -13.17
CA LYS A 228 -4.78 -18.67 -13.13
C LYS A 228 -4.63 -17.54 -12.11
N TYR A 229 -3.44 -17.43 -11.52
CA TYR A 229 -3.16 -16.48 -10.45
C TYR A 229 -3.43 -15.03 -10.87
N TRP A 230 -2.90 -14.61 -12.02
CA TRP A 230 -3.07 -13.24 -12.49
C TRP A 230 -4.50 -12.95 -12.95
N ASP A 231 -5.27 -13.97 -13.34
CA ASP A 231 -6.70 -13.83 -13.62
C ASP A 231 -7.50 -13.61 -12.34
N ALA A 232 -7.19 -14.34 -11.27
CA ALA A 232 -7.78 -14.11 -9.95
C ALA A 232 -7.47 -12.69 -9.44
N GLU A 233 -6.23 -12.22 -9.58
CA GLU A 233 -5.84 -10.87 -9.15
C GLU A 233 -6.58 -9.78 -9.94
N ARG A 234 -6.78 -9.98 -11.26
CA ARG A 234 -7.61 -9.07 -12.09
C ARG A 234 -9.06 -9.02 -11.64
N VAL A 235 -9.69 -10.19 -11.44
CA VAL A 235 -11.08 -10.26 -10.97
C VAL A 235 -11.23 -9.56 -9.64
N LEU A 236 -10.36 -9.86 -8.66
CA LEU A 236 -10.40 -9.21 -7.36
C LEU A 236 -10.22 -7.68 -7.47
N ALA A 237 -9.28 -7.21 -8.30
CA ALA A 237 -9.07 -5.78 -8.50
C ALA A 237 -10.30 -5.08 -9.09
N ASP A 238 -10.89 -5.63 -10.15
CA ASP A 238 -12.05 -5.03 -10.81
C ASP A 238 -13.30 -5.00 -9.91
N GLU A 239 -13.55 -6.08 -9.18
CA GLU A 239 -14.66 -6.17 -8.23
C GLU A 239 -14.44 -5.25 -7.03
N CYS A 240 -13.20 -5.16 -6.53
CA CYS A 240 -12.86 -4.23 -5.45
C CYS A 240 -13.07 -2.76 -5.86
N GLU A 241 -12.59 -2.35 -7.05
CA GLU A 241 -12.83 -1.02 -7.60
C GLU A 241 -14.33 -0.73 -7.70
N SER A 242 -15.11 -1.71 -8.16
CA SER A 242 -16.57 -1.60 -8.32
C SER A 242 -17.29 -1.42 -6.98
N ILE A 243 -16.91 -2.21 -5.96
CA ILE A 243 -17.45 -2.10 -4.60
C ILE A 243 -17.13 -0.72 -4.01
N ILE A 244 -15.87 -0.28 -4.08
CA ILE A 244 -15.45 1.02 -3.54
C ILE A 244 -16.17 2.17 -4.25
N CYS A 245 -16.29 2.13 -5.57
CA CYS A 245 -17.06 3.12 -6.32
C CYS A 245 -18.55 3.11 -5.96
N GLY A 246 -19.13 1.94 -5.72
CA GLY A 246 -20.50 1.82 -5.22
C GLY A 246 -20.70 2.53 -3.88
N LEU A 247 -19.79 2.30 -2.93
CA LEU A 247 -19.81 2.96 -1.61
C LEU A 247 -19.61 4.48 -1.72
N LEU A 248 -18.69 4.94 -2.58
CA LEU A 248 -18.49 6.37 -2.83
C LEU A 248 -19.72 7.04 -3.43
N ARG A 249 -20.43 6.37 -4.36
CA ARG A 249 -21.69 6.88 -4.93
C ARG A 249 -22.78 7.03 -3.88
N GLN A 250 -22.89 6.10 -2.92
CA GLN A 250 -23.80 6.22 -1.78
C GLN A 250 -23.47 7.45 -0.91
N ARG A 251 -22.20 7.89 -0.90
CA ARG A 251 -21.75 9.14 -0.25
C ARG A 251 -21.92 10.39 -1.13
N GLY A 252 -22.56 10.28 -2.29
CA GLY A 252 -22.73 11.38 -3.24
C GLY A 252 -21.49 11.66 -4.10
N ILE A 253 -20.43 10.85 -4.01
CA ILE A 253 -19.22 10.99 -4.81
C ILE A 253 -19.41 10.19 -6.11
N HIS A 254 -19.58 10.91 -7.22
CA HIS A 254 -19.88 10.29 -8.51
C HIS A 254 -18.61 10.08 -9.32
N ILE A 255 -18.13 8.84 -9.32
CA ILE A 255 -17.07 8.36 -10.22
C ILE A 255 -17.77 7.58 -11.36
N GLN A 256 -17.61 8.06 -12.59
CA GLN A 256 -18.29 7.49 -13.76
C GLN A 256 -17.82 6.06 -14.02
N ASN A 257 -16.52 5.85 -14.14
CA ASN A 257 -15.92 4.53 -14.37
C ASN A 257 -15.05 4.13 -13.18
N PRO A 258 -15.10 2.89 -12.69
CA PRO A 258 -14.24 2.44 -11.58
C PRO A 258 -12.74 2.70 -11.81
N GLN A 259 -12.29 2.62 -13.05
CA GLN A 259 -10.90 2.91 -13.44
C GLN A 259 -10.48 4.39 -13.25
N ASP A 260 -11.43 5.30 -13.02
CA ASP A 260 -11.14 6.70 -12.68
C ASP A 260 -10.85 6.88 -11.17
N LEU A 261 -11.04 5.86 -10.34
CA LEU A 261 -10.82 5.91 -8.90
C LEU A 261 -9.37 6.29 -8.53
N PRO A 262 -8.30 5.75 -9.15
CA PRO A 262 -6.93 6.18 -8.88
C PRO A 262 -6.72 7.67 -9.20
N ARG A 263 -7.30 8.17 -10.30
CA ARG A 263 -7.21 9.61 -10.65
C ARG A 263 -7.93 10.48 -9.62
N TYR A 264 -9.10 10.05 -9.15
CA TYR A 264 -9.84 10.72 -8.10
C TYR A 264 -9.03 10.79 -6.79
N LEU A 265 -8.48 9.66 -6.35
CA LEU A 265 -7.65 9.57 -5.15
C LEU A 265 -6.41 10.45 -5.24
N LYS A 266 -5.75 10.47 -6.40
CA LYS A 266 -4.64 11.37 -6.67
C LYS A 266 -5.04 12.84 -6.44
N ALA A 267 -6.16 13.26 -7.03
CA ALA A 267 -6.66 14.62 -6.90
C ALA A 267 -7.02 14.98 -5.44
N LEU A 268 -7.52 14.05 -4.64
CA LEU A 268 -7.75 14.27 -3.21
C LEU A 268 -6.46 14.56 -2.45
N VAL A 269 -5.41 13.76 -2.68
CA VAL A 269 -4.11 13.96 -2.04
C VAL A 269 -3.49 15.30 -2.50
N GLU A 270 -3.56 15.61 -3.79
CA GLU A 270 -3.07 16.89 -4.34
C GLU A 270 -3.76 18.11 -3.71
N LYS A 271 -5.10 18.06 -3.62
CA LYS A 271 -5.89 19.14 -3.04
C LYS A 271 -5.49 19.40 -1.59
N ASP A 272 -5.22 18.34 -0.83
CA ASP A 272 -4.80 18.47 0.56
C ASP A 272 -3.38 19.03 0.70
N MET A 273 -2.46 18.59 -0.15
CA MET A 273 -1.10 19.15 -0.22
C MET A 273 -1.13 20.66 -0.51
N ILE A 274 -1.93 21.08 -1.49
CA ILE A 274 -2.09 22.50 -1.84
C ILE A 274 -2.72 23.28 -0.69
N LYS A 275 -3.77 22.74 -0.06
CA LYS A 275 -4.44 23.39 1.08
C LYS A 275 -3.45 23.63 2.22
N TYR A 276 -2.75 22.58 2.66
CA TYR A 276 -1.73 22.67 3.70
C TYR A 276 -0.68 23.74 3.38
N TRP A 277 -0.16 23.75 2.15
CA TRP A 277 0.87 24.73 1.76
C TRP A 277 0.35 26.16 1.84
N LYS A 278 -0.89 26.42 1.38
CA LYS A 278 -1.52 27.75 1.45
C LYS A 278 -1.71 28.20 2.90
N ASP A 279 -2.16 27.30 3.76
CA ASP A 279 -2.37 27.57 5.18
C ASP A 279 -1.05 27.87 5.90
N ALA A 280 0.02 27.15 5.55
CA ALA A 280 1.37 27.35 6.11
C ALA A 280 2.10 28.59 5.56
N HIS A 281 1.66 29.14 4.41
CA HIS A 281 2.33 30.25 3.73
C HIS A 281 1.34 31.34 3.29
N PRO A 282 0.64 31.98 4.24
CA PRO A 282 -0.34 33.01 3.92
C PRO A 282 0.32 34.15 3.12
N GLY A 283 -0.32 34.54 2.01
CA GLY A 283 0.14 35.63 1.14
C GLY A 283 1.15 35.23 0.06
N LYS A 284 1.68 34.00 0.05
CA LYS A 284 2.51 33.52 -1.08
C LYS A 284 1.62 33.06 -2.24
N LYS A 285 1.97 33.46 -3.47
CA LYS A 285 1.32 32.96 -4.68
C LYS A 285 1.92 31.61 -5.05
N LEU A 286 1.05 30.61 -5.26
CA LEU A 286 1.44 29.33 -5.81
C LEU A 286 1.31 29.38 -7.34
N HIS A 287 2.39 29.12 -8.05
CA HIS A 287 2.38 28.96 -9.49
C HIS A 287 2.28 27.46 -9.79
N LEU A 288 1.11 27.03 -10.29
CA LEU A 288 0.82 25.64 -10.68
C LEU A 288 1.05 25.45 -12.18
#